data_AF-A0A228HI11-F1
#
_entry.id   AF-A0A228HI11-F1
#
_cell.length_a   1.000
_cell.length_b   1.000
_cell.length_c   1.000
_cell.angle_alpha   90.00
_cell.angle_beta   90.00
_cell.angle_gamma   90.00
#
_symmetry.space_group_name_H-M   'P 1'
#
loop_
_entity.id
_entity.type
_entity.pdbx_description
1 polymer ?
#
loop_
_entity_poly.entity_id
_entity_poly.type
_entity_poly.pdbx_seq_one_letter_code
_entity_poly.pdbx_strand_id
1 'polypeptide(L)'
;MQFEIEGKVGISVPTAAQISRAIKALRSYGPSSYASLTNVGGSYVQIAGGGVTCMVEHFDAGTKARLRAFHDKPNPVFPNGTILVFRAGNIPMRSDEWFMSTQVIEIFTAFLNSSAFPVYVQWRPSPGF
;
A
#
# COMPACT_ATOMS: atom_id res chain seq x y z
N MET A 1 -2.07 -15.44 7.01
CA MET A 1 -2.18 -14.31 6.08
C MET A 1 -3.64 -14.14 5.70
N GLN A 2 -4.15 -12.91 5.72
CA GLN A 2 -5.51 -12.53 5.35
C GLN A 2 -5.41 -11.33 4.40
N PHE A 3 -6.09 -11.39 3.25
CA PHE A 3 -6.08 -10.30 2.27
C PHE A 3 -7.47 -9.73 2.08
N GLU A 4 -7.60 -8.44 2.32
CA GLU A 4 -8.85 -7.71 2.28
C GLU A 4 -8.80 -6.66 1.19
N ILE A 5 -9.87 -6.54 0.42
CA ILE A 5 -10.00 -5.58 -0.67
C ILE A 5 -11.31 -4.85 -0.44
N GLU A 6 -11.30 -3.53 -0.64
CA GLU A 6 -12.50 -2.72 -0.51
C GLU A 6 -13.70 -3.32 -1.28
N GLY A 7 -14.81 -3.50 -0.56
CA GLY A 7 -16.08 -3.95 -1.14
C GLY A 7 -16.09 -5.41 -1.58
N LYS A 8 -15.12 -6.22 -1.14
CA LYS A 8 -15.02 -7.65 -1.49
C LYS A 8 -14.88 -8.52 -0.25
N VAL A 9 -15.25 -9.79 -0.40
CA VAL A 9 -14.99 -10.82 0.62
C VAL A 9 -13.49 -11.04 0.73
N GLY A 10 -12.97 -11.05 1.96
CA GLY A 10 -11.56 -11.30 2.23
C GLY A 10 -11.11 -12.69 1.81
N ILE A 11 -9.86 -12.79 1.38
CA ILE A 11 -9.21 -14.03 0.94
C ILE A 11 -8.27 -14.51 2.03
N SER A 12 -8.59 -15.65 2.63
CA SER A 12 -7.68 -16.35 3.53
C SER A 12 -6.61 -17.10 2.74
N VAL A 13 -5.36 -17.04 3.21
CA VAL A 13 -4.20 -17.66 2.55
C VAL A 13 -4.10 -17.27 1.05
N PRO A 14 -3.99 -15.96 0.76
CA PRO A 14 -3.93 -15.47 -0.62
C PRO A 14 -2.66 -15.94 -1.34
N THR A 15 -2.78 -16.23 -2.63
CA THR A 15 -1.64 -16.46 -3.53
C THR A 15 -1.09 -15.14 -4.07
N ALA A 16 0.19 -15.13 -4.46
CA ALA A 16 0.81 -13.97 -5.10
C ALA A 16 0.05 -13.52 -6.37
N ALA A 17 -0.51 -14.47 -7.13
CA ALA A 17 -1.31 -14.17 -8.32
C ALA A 17 -2.63 -13.45 -7.97
N GLN A 18 -3.31 -13.86 -6.90
CA GLN A 18 -4.53 -13.19 -6.43
C GLN A 18 -4.23 -11.75 -5.96
N ILE A 19 -3.14 -11.57 -5.21
CA ILE A 19 -2.68 -10.24 -4.76
C ILE A 19 -2.35 -9.36 -5.97
N SER A 20 -1.54 -9.86 -6.91
CA SER A 20 -1.13 -9.15 -8.12
C SER A 20 -2.35 -8.71 -8.95
N ARG A 21 -3.29 -9.63 -9.18
CA ARG A 21 -4.53 -9.33 -9.92
C ARG A 21 -5.38 -8.28 -9.21
N ALA A 22 -5.52 -8.38 -7.89
CA ALA A 22 -6.31 -7.44 -7.11
C ALA A 22 -5.71 -6.03 -7.11
N ILE A 23 -4.41 -5.90 -6.87
CA ILE A 23 -3.72 -4.60 -6.85
C ILE A 23 -3.80 -3.93 -8.22
N LYS A 24 -3.62 -4.66 -9.32
CA LYS A 24 -3.80 -4.13 -10.68
C LYS A 24 -5.22 -3.65 -10.99
N ALA A 25 -6.22 -4.21 -10.29
CA ALA A 25 -7.62 -3.85 -10.47
C ALA A 25 -8.05 -2.62 -9.64
N LEU A 26 -7.24 -2.17 -8.67
CA LEU A 26 -7.56 -1.00 -7.86
C LEU A 26 -7.58 0.28 -8.70
N ARG A 27 -8.49 1.19 -8.35
CA ARG A 27 -8.66 2.50 -8.99
C ARG A 27 -9.02 3.51 -7.92
N SER A 28 -8.35 4.67 -7.89
CA SER A 28 -8.62 5.73 -6.93
C SER A 28 -10.11 6.16 -6.93
N TYR A 29 -10.72 6.24 -8.11
CA TYR A 29 -12.14 6.59 -8.30
C TYR A 29 -13.01 5.40 -8.78
N GLY A 30 -12.60 4.16 -8.50
CA GLY A 30 -13.34 2.96 -8.90
C GLY A 30 -14.12 2.28 -7.78
N PRO A 31 -14.60 1.04 -8.02
CA PRO A 31 -15.36 0.28 -7.04
C PRO A 31 -14.52 -0.19 -5.85
N SER A 32 -13.20 -0.35 -6.06
CA SER A 32 -12.22 -0.68 -5.01
C SER A 32 -11.00 0.21 -5.18
N SER A 33 -10.62 0.89 -4.10
CA SER A 33 -9.57 1.90 -4.07
C SER A 33 -8.52 1.64 -2.98
N TYR A 34 -8.68 0.59 -2.17
CA TYR A 34 -7.69 0.15 -1.21
C TYR A 34 -7.72 -1.37 -1.00
N ALA A 35 -6.63 -1.90 -0.45
CA ALA A 35 -6.51 -3.29 -0.02
C ALA A 35 -5.48 -3.41 1.12
N SER A 36 -5.59 -4.45 1.93
CA SER A 36 -4.68 -4.74 3.05
C SER A 36 -4.33 -6.22 3.09
N LEU A 37 -3.05 -6.54 3.30
CA LEU A 37 -2.55 -7.89 3.55
C LEU A 37 -2.02 -7.96 4.98
N THR A 38 -2.69 -8.74 5.83
CA THR A 38 -2.40 -8.87 7.25
C THR A 38 -1.81 -10.24 7.56
N ASN A 39 -0.72 -10.27 8.33
CA ASN A 39 -0.10 -11.52 8.77
C ASN A 39 -0.74 -12.03 10.08
N VAL A 40 -0.34 -13.22 10.52
CA VAL A 40 -0.91 -13.85 11.73
C VAL A 40 -0.55 -13.08 13.00
N GLY A 41 0.58 -12.37 13.01
CA GLY A 41 1.01 -11.52 14.11
C GLY A 41 0.30 -10.16 14.17
N GLY A 42 -0.59 -9.85 13.22
CA GLY A 42 -1.33 -8.59 13.16
C GLY A 42 -0.60 -7.43 12.47
N SER A 43 0.64 -7.62 12.03
CA SER A 43 1.29 -6.64 11.13
C SER A 43 0.62 -6.68 9.76
N TYR A 44 0.59 -5.55 9.05
CA TYR A 44 0.00 -5.49 7.72
C TYR A 44 0.72 -4.54 6.79
N VAL A 45 0.60 -4.79 5.49
CA VAL A 45 0.85 -3.80 4.43
C VAL A 45 -0.47 -3.45 3.77
N GLN A 46 -0.72 -2.17 3.59
CA GLN A 46 -1.93 -1.68 2.91
C GLN A 46 -1.58 -0.72 1.77
N ILE A 47 -2.47 -0.67 0.79
CA ILE A 47 -2.42 0.21 -0.37
C ILE A 47 -3.68 1.06 -0.43
N ALA A 48 -3.52 2.34 -0.74
CA ALA A 48 -4.60 3.23 -1.15
C ALA A 48 -4.31 3.80 -2.55
N GLY A 49 -5.35 4.02 -3.35
CA GLY A 49 -5.27 4.46 -4.74
C GLY A 49 -5.18 3.29 -5.74
N GLY A 50 -4.67 3.57 -6.93
CA GLY A 50 -4.59 2.57 -8.00
C GLY A 50 -3.80 3.03 -9.22
N GLY A 51 -3.42 2.10 -10.09
CA GLY A 51 -2.69 2.38 -11.32
C GLY A 51 -1.28 2.92 -11.05
N VAL A 52 -1.08 4.23 -11.24
CA VAL A 52 0.20 4.94 -11.06
C VAL A 52 0.21 5.89 -9.86
N THR A 53 -0.91 5.98 -9.14
CA THR A 53 -1.09 6.85 -7.98
C THR A 53 -1.44 5.99 -6.77
N CYS A 54 -0.45 5.32 -6.19
CA CYS A 54 -0.64 4.48 -5.02
C CYS A 54 0.18 4.99 -3.84
N MET A 55 -0.44 4.99 -2.65
CA MET A 55 0.23 5.11 -1.36
C MET A 55 0.35 3.73 -0.74
N VAL A 56 1.47 3.45 -0.07
CA VAL A 56 1.67 2.20 0.70
C VAL A 56 1.97 2.51 2.15
N GLU A 57 1.30 1.81 3.06
CA GLU A 57 1.54 1.85 4.49
C GLU A 57 1.91 0.46 5.00
N HIS A 58 2.76 0.43 6.02
CA HIS A 58 3.10 -0.76 6.78
C HIS A 58 2.87 -0.49 8.26
N PHE A 59 2.17 -1.41 8.91
CA PHE A 59 2.01 -1.43 10.35
C PHE A 59 2.76 -2.63 10.92
N ASP A 60 3.66 -2.37 11.86
CA ASP A 60 4.37 -3.38 12.62
C ASP A 60 3.69 -3.56 13.98
N ALA A 61 3.10 -4.74 14.22
CA ALA A 61 2.40 -5.03 15.46
C ALA A 61 3.32 -5.14 16.69
N GLY A 62 4.58 -5.52 16.51
CA GLY A 62 5.55 -5.64 17.60
C GLY A 62 5.98 -4.29 18.14
N THR A 63 6.21 -3.32 17.25
CA THR A 63 6.60 -1.95 17.62
C THR A 63 5.41 -0.98 17.72
N LYS A 64 4.23 -1.39 17.24
CA LYS A 64 3.04 -0.55 17.04
C LYS A 64 3.30 0.66 16.14
N ALA A 65 4.35 0.63 15.33
CA ALA A 65 4.69 1.70 14.43
C ALA A 65 3.84 1.61 13.15
N ARG A 66 3.22 2.73 12.77
CA ARG A 66 2.63 2.91 11.45
C ARG A 66 3.58 3.73 10.59
N LEU A 67 3.91 3.20 9.43
CA LEU A 67 4.93 3.74 8.55
C LEU A 67 4.36 3.93 7.15
N ARG A 68 4.73 5.03 6.48
CA ARG A 68 4.50 5.23 5.04
C ARG A 68 5.74 4.90 4.24
N ALA A 69 5.53 4.18 3.15
CA ALA A 69 6.56 3.90 2.18
C ALA A 69 6.94 5.19 1.42
N PHE A 70 8.22 5.33 1.11
CA PHE A 70 8.72 6.35 0.20
C PHE A 70 9.95 5.83 -0.56
N HIS A 71 10.36 6.55 -1.61
CA HIS A 71 11.52 6.20 -2.42
C HIS A 71 12.36 7.45 -2.77
N ASP A 72 13.56 7.25 -3.29
CA ASP A 72 14.55 8.29 -3.61
C ASP A 72 14.24 9.09 -4.88
N LYS A 73 13.09 8.83 -5.52
CA LYS A 73 12.68 9.46 -6.80
C LYS A 73 11.39 10.25 -6.64
N PRO A 74 11.43 11.50 -6.15
CA PRO A 74 10.25 12.35 -6.06
C PRO A 74 9.52 12.45 -7.41
N ASN A 75 8.19 12.41 -7.35
CA ASN A 75 7.34 12.60 -8.51
C ASN A 75 7.40 14.09 -8.95
N PRO A 76 7.75 14.39 -10.21
CA PRO A 76 7.86 15.77 -10.68
C PRO A 76 6.50 16.44 -10.92
N VAL A 77 5.43 15.66 -11.05
CA VAL A 77 4.06 16.13 -11.33
C VAL A 77 3.28 16.36 -10.04
N PHE A 78 3.53 15.55 -9.01
CA PHE A 78 2.81 15.61 -7.73
C PHE A 78 3.71 16.19 -6.62
N PRO A 79 3.71 17.52 -6.42
CA PRO A 79 4.49 18.14 -5.34
C PRO A 79 3.99 17.72 -3.95
N ASN A 80 4.78 18.02 -2.92
CA ASN A 80 4.38 17.81 -1.52
C ASN A 80 3.04 18.50 -1.21
N GLY A 81 2.15 17.78 -0.52
CA GLY A 81 0.80 18.25 -0.21
C GLY A 81 -0.23 17.92 -1.29
N THR A 82 0.16 17.30 -2.41
CA THR A 82 -0.80 16.79 -3.39
C THR A 82 -1.72 15.77 -2.72
N ILE A 83 -3.02 15.93 -2.91
CA ILE A 83 -4.03 15.10 -2.25
C ILE A 83 -4.26 13.82 -3.05
N LEU A 84 -4.07 12.66 -2.42
CA LEU A 84 -4.63 11.39 -2.90
C LEU A 84 -6.07 11.28 -2.40
N VAL A 85 -7.02 11.20 -3.34
CA VAL A 85 -8.43 10.92 -3.05
C VAL A 85 -8.73 9.46 -3.38
N PHE A 86 -9.38 8.78 -2.45
CA PHE A 86 -9.85 7.40 -2.58
C PHE A 86 -11.13 7.24 -1.76
N ARG A 87 -11.78 6.09 -1.80
CA ARG A 87 -13.11 5.97 -1.17
C ARG A 87 -13.10 6.14 0.35
N ALA A 88 -12.02 5.75 1.03
CA ALA A 88 -11.93 5.89 2.48
C ALA A 88 -11.51 7.30 2.94
N GLY A 89 -11.34 8.25 2.01
CA GLY A 89 -11.06 9.65 2.33
C GLY A 89 -10.03 10.28 1.41
N ASN A 90 -9.34 11.28 1.93
CA ASN A 90 -8.29 11.99 1.22
C ASN A 90 -7.10 12.22 2.14
N ILE A 91 -5.89 12.10 1.60
CA ILE A 91 -4.65 12.21 2.37
C ILE A 91 -3.64 13.09 1.62
N PRO A 92 -2.98 14.05 2.28
CA PRO A 92 -1.85 14.77 1.71
C PRO A 92 -0.63 13.86 1.60
N MET A 93 -0.12 13.77 0.38
CA MET A 93 1.04 12.96 0.03
C MET A 93 2.29 13.82 -0.07
N ARG A 94 3.44 13.24 0.26
CA ARG A 94 4.74 13.78 -0.14
C ARG A 94 5.07 13.30 -1.55
N SER A 95 5.87 14.06 -2.29
CA SER A 95 6.18 13.78 -3.70
C SER A 95 6.92 12.45 -3.90
N ASP A 96 7.54 11.91 -2.88
CA ASP A 96 8.27 10.63 -2.84
C ASP A 96 7.43 9.45 -2.31
N GLU A 97 6.14 9.62 -2.06
CA GLU A 97 5.22 8.58 -1.55
C GLU A 97 4.36 7.94 -2.66
N TRP A 98 4.62 8.26 -3.93
CA TRP A 98 3.79 7.84 -5.08
C TRP A 98 4.36 6.61 -5.79
N PHE A 99 3.72 5.46 -5.57
CA PHE A 99 4.12 4.19 -6.17
C PHE A 99 3.24 3.82 -7.38
N MET A 100 3.85 3.12 -8.33
CA MET A 100 3.11 2.37 -9.34
C MET A 100 2.60 1.06 -8.76
N SER A 101 1.44 0.60 -9.22
CA SER A 101 0.84 -0.69 -8.81
C SER A 101 1.81 -1.87 -8.96
N THR A 102 2.71 -1.86 -9.95
CA THR A 102 3.76 -2.89 -10.11
C THR A 102 4.73 -2.90 -8.94
N GLN A 103 5.20 -1.74 -8.49
CA GLN A 103 6.05 -1.62 -7.30
C GLN A 103 5.32 -2.04 -6.03
N VAL A 104 4.02 -1.73 -5.92
CA VAL A 104 3.22 -2.18 -4.77
C VAL A 104 3.07 -3.69 -4.74
N ILE A 105 2.97 -4.35 -5.90
CA ILE A 105 2.94 -5.83 -5.99
C ILE A 105 4.26 -6.42 -5.47
N GLU A 106 5.40 -5.82 -5.78
CA GLU A 106 6.70 -6.26 -5.23
C GLU A 106 6.71 -6.15 -3.69
N ILE A 107 6.21 -5.05 -3.14
CA ILE A 107 6.11 -4.85 -1.68
C ILE A 107 5.20 -5.90 -1.04
N PHE A 108 3.99 -6.11 -1.59
CA PHE A 108 3.05 -7.10 -1.06
C PHE A 108 3.57 -8.53 -1.20
N THR A 109 4.30 -8.84 -2.28
CA THR A 109 4.91 -10.15 -2.48
C THR A 109 6.03 -10.39 -1.47
N ALA A 110 6.85 -9.38 -1.18
CA ALA A 110 7.86 -9.47 -0.12
C ALA A 110 7.22 -9.73 1.24
N PHE A 111 6.16 -9.00 1.58
CA PHE A 111 5.43 -9.19 2.83
C PHE A 111 4.78 -10.58 2.92
N LEU A 112 4.15 -11.06 1.84
CA LEU A 112 3.56 -12.39 1.76
C LEU A 112 4.59 -13.50 2.07
N ASN A 113 5.81 -13.35 1.53
CA ASN A 113 6.88 -14.31 1.66
C ASN A 113 7.72 -14.12 2.94
N SER A 114 7.38 -13.14 3.78
CA SER A 114 8.19 -12.75 4.96
C SER A 114 9.64 -12.43 4.61
N SER A 115 9.89 -11.87 3.42
CA SER A 115 11.21 -11.44 2.96
C SER A 115 11.43 -9.94 3.21
N ALA A 116 12.67 -9.49 3.07
CA ALA A 116 12.96 -8.06 3.08
C ALA A 116 12.20 -7.32 1.98
N PHE A 117 11.76 -6.08 2.28
CA PHE A 117 11.15 -5.20 1.29
C PHE A 117 12.15 -4.80 0.19
N PRO A 118 11.68 -4.40 -1.00
CA PRO A 118 12.56 -3.94 -2.07
C PRO A 118 13.46 -2.78 -1.63
N VAL A 119 14.73 -2.79 -2.04
CA VAL A 119 15.77 -1.85 -1.58
C VAL A 119 15.49 -0.38 -1.88
N TYR A 120 14.64 -0.10 -2.88
CA TYR A 120 14.22 1.26 -3.22
C TYR A 120 13.12 1.80 -2.30
N VAL A 121 12.55 0.95 -1.44
CA VAL A 121 11.47 1.30 -0.51
C VAL A 121 12.07 1.60 0.85
N GLN A 122 11.84 2.81 1.32
CA GLN A 122 12.16 3.25 2.67
C GLN A 122 10.87 3.52 3.44
N TRP A 123 10.96 3.53 4.77
CA TRP A 123 9.81 3.67 5.66
C TRP A 123 10.04 4.81 6.62
N ARG A 124 9.02 5.65 6.80
CA ARG A 124 9.02 6.72 7.80
C ARG A 124 7.72 6.75 8.55
N PRO A 125 7.68 7.29 9.78
CA PRO A 125 6.45 7.43 10.54
C PRO A 125 5.33 8.04 9.70
N SER A 126 4.15 7.42 9.71
CA SER A 126 2.95 8.04 9.17
C SER A 126 2.69 9.34 9.94
N PRO A 127 2.26 10.42 9.28
CA PRO A 127 1.81 11.61 9.98
C PRO A 127 0.67 11.21 10.91
N GLY A 128 0.72 11.71 12.15
CA GLY A 128 -0.34 11.49 13.13
C GLY A 128 -1.68 11.96 12.57
N PHE A 129 -2.74 11.20 12.85
CA PHE A 129 -4.12 11.56 12.57
C PHE A 129 -4.66 12.48 13.66
#